data_AF-A0A1P8YHF5-F1
#
_entry.id   AF-A0A1P8YHF5-F1
#
_cell.length_a   1.000
_cell.length_b   1.000
_cell.length_c   1.000
_cell.angle_alpha   90.00
_cell.angle_beta   90.00
_cell.angle_gamma   90.00
#
_symmetry.space_group_name_H-M   'P 1'
#
loop_
_entity.id
_entity.type
_entity.pdbx_description
1 polymer ?
#
loop_
_entity_poly.entity_id
_entity_poly.type
_entity_poly.pdbx_seq_one_letter_code
_entity_poly.pdbx_strand_id
1 'polypeptide(L)'
;MGSVGEHELQNEFGTTERAERFYSDQMLNHLNPTMIEFVARQEMAFIATADAHGECDSTFRAGEPGFIHVIDPRTVAYPEYRGNGVMASLGNIRENPHVGILMMDFVRDLIGLHVNGSARIVEDVDLRAQLADLPDTHANGRTPERWVVVDVEEAYIHCRKHIPRMAPVDRDRSWGTDDVRRKGGDYFDAKGTPHELQEPAAPAAEVPVVPAEAPARKRTAKKAATGKTPATKTPATKTPAKKTPTAKTPAKKAPARKAAPRKAVAATAATSRTPVKKSVTQKTTAARTPAKRTGASEPAVEE
;
A
#
# COMPACT_ATOMS: atom_id res chain seq x y z
N MET A 1 8.76 -4.53 17.43
CA MET A 1 7.51 -4.31 16.68
C MET A 1 6.65 -3.49 17.59
N GLY A 2 6.20 -2.33 17.11
CA GLY A 2 5.50 -1.37 17.93
C GLY A 2 6.38 -0.49 18.82
N SER A 3 5.83 0.65 19.22
CA SER A 3 6.53 1.66 20.04
C SER A 3 6.46 1.34 21.53
N VAL A 4 7.34 1.96 22.32
CA VAL A 4 7.30 1.85 23.79
C VAL A 4 5.93 2.28 24.33
N GLY A 5 5.41 3.41 23.84
CA GLY A 5 4.10 3.92 24.24
C GLY A 5 2.94 2.97 23.88
N GLU A 6 3.02 2.29 22.73
CA GLU A 6 2.01 1.27 22.40
C GLU A 6 2.00 0.13 23.41
N HIS A 7 3.17 -0.36 23.84
CA HIS A 7 3.26 -1.42 24.84
C HIS A 7 2.82 -0.97 26.24
N GLU A 8 3.13 0.27 26.63
CA GLU A 8 2.65 0.86 27.88
C GLU A 8 1.12 0.91 27.91
N LEU A 9 0.49 1.43 26.84
CA LEU A 9 -0.97 1.47 26.72
C LEU A 9 -1.58 0.06 26.66
N GLN A 10 -0.91 -0.89 26.01
CA GLN A 10 -1.38 -2.27 25.97
C GLN A 10 -1.45 -2.89 27.37
N ASN A 11 -0.43 -2.64 28.20
CA ASN A 11 -0.40 -3.08 29.58
C ASN A 11 -1.45 -2.35 30.43
N GLU A 12 -1.54 -1.03 30.31
CA GLU A 12 -2.50 -0.20 31.04
C GLU A 12 -3.94 -0.66 30.79
N PHE A 13 -4.30 -0.95 29.54
CA PHE A 13 -5.66 -1.35 29.16
C PHE A 13 -5.89 -2.86 29.13
N GLY A 14 -4.92 -3.68 29.59
CA GLY A 14 -5.04 -5.14 29.63
C GLY A 14 -5.28 -5.76 28.24
N THR A 15 -4.60 -5.24 27.21
CA THR A 15 -4.78 -5.67 25.82
C THR A 15 -3.57 -6.41 25.23
N THR A 16 -2.51 -6.62 26.01
CA THR A 16 -1.26 -7.26 25.59
C THR A 16 -1.47 -8.57 24.83
N GLU A 17 -2.24 -9.54 25.36
CA GLU A 17 -2.50 -10.82 24.67
C GLU A 17 -3.26 -10.69 23.34
N ARG A 18 -4.04 -9.62 23.17
CA ARG A 18 -4.71 -9.33 21.89
C ARG A 18 -3.74 -8.72 20.89
N ALA A 19 -2.87 -7.82 21.34
CA ALA A 19 -1.83 -7.22 20.52
C ALA A 19 -0.82 -8.28 20.05
N GLU A 20 -0.34 -9.14 20.95
CA GLU A 20 0.60 -10.23 20.63
C GLU A 20 0.06 -11.16 19.54
N ARG A 21 -1.22 -11.56 19.64
CA ARG A 21 -1.87 -12.37 18.60
C ARG A 21 -1.96 -11.64 17.26
N PHE A 22 -2.23 -10.34 17.27
CA PHE A 22 -2.21 -9.56 16.03
C PHE A 22 -0.81 -9.55 15.42
N TYR A 23 0.21 -9.29 16.23
CA TYR A 23 1.59 -9.25 15.76
C TYR A 23 2.08 -10.61 15.23
N SER A 24 1.71 -11.72 15.88
CA SER A 24 2.11 -13.06 15.43
C SER A 24 1.36 -13.54 14.19
N ASP A 25 0.08 -13.22 14.09
CA ASP A 25 -0.80 -13.86 13.11
C ASP A 25 -1.05 -12.99 11.89
N GLN A 26 -0.93 -11.67 11.99
CA GLN A 26 -1.41 -10.72 10.97
C GLN A 26 -0.35 -9.74 10.47
N MET A 27 0.83 -9.70 11.09
CA MET A 27 1.91 -8.80 10.70
C MET A 27 3.13 -9.59 10.23
N LEU A 28 3.60 -9.23 9.05
CA LEU A 28 4.80 -9.79 8.43
C LEU A 28 5.84 -8.70 8.27
N ASN A 29 7.11 -9.10 8.15
CA ASN A 29 8.20 -8.18 7.80
C ASN A 29 8.50 -8.17 6.29
N HIS A 30 7.54 -8.56 5.47
CA HIS A 30 7.63 -8.69 4.02
C HIS A 30 6.22 -8.85 3.45
N LEU A 31 6.07 -8.62 2.15
CA LEU A 31 4.86 -8.91 1.40
C LEU A 31 4.79 -10.40 1.07
N ASN A 32 3.70 -11.06 1.48
CA ASN A 32 3.40 -12.41 0.99
C ASN A 32 2.77 -12.34 -0.42
N PRO A 33 2.57 -13.48 -1.11
CA PRO A 33 2.03 -13.49 -2.48
C PRO A 33 0.69 -12.75 -2.62
N THR A 34 -0.24 -12.94 -1.67
CA THR A 34 -1.55 -12.26 -1.69
C THR A 34 -1.43 -10.75 -1.49
N MET A 35 -0.47 -10.30 -0.67
CA MET A 35 -0.17 -8.88 -0.50
C MET A 35 0.40 -8.30 -1.79
N ILE A 36 1.30 -9.01 -2.48
CA ILE A 36 1.87 -8.58 -3.77
C ILE A 36 0.76 -8.43 -4.83
N GLU A 37 -0.13 -9.42 -4.94
CA GLU A 37 -1.31 -9.35 -5.81
C GLU A 37 -2.22 -8.16 -5.46
N PHE A 38 -2.39 -7.89 -4.16
CA PHE A 38 -3.14 -6.73 -3.69
C PHE A 38 -2.48 -5.41 -4.11
N VAL A 39 -1.17 -5.26 -3.95
CA VAL A 39 -0.41 -4.06 -4.36
C VAL A 39 -0.51 -3.84 -5.86
N ALA A 40 -0.33 -4.90 -6.65
CA ALA A 40 -0.34 -4.86 -8.12
C ALA A 40 -1.66 -4.36 -8.74
N ARG A 41 -2.77 -4.37 -7.98
CA ARG A 41 -4.08 -3.88 -8.42
C ARG A 41 -4.47 -2.52 -7.84
N GLN A 42 -3.64 -1.91 -6.99
CA GLN A 42 -3.96 -0.62 -6.40
C GLN A 42 -3.70 0.53 -7.39
N GLU A 43 -4.62 1.48 -7.39
CA GLU A 43 -4.54 2.73 -8.15
C GLU A 43 -4.31 3.94 -7.24
N MET A 44 -4.32 3.73 -5.92
CA MET A 44 -4.16 4.79 -4.93
C MET A 44 -3.43 4.31 -3.67
N ALA A 45 -2.75 5.24 -3.01
CA ALA A 45 -2.15 5.04 -1.70
C ALA A 45 -2.09 6.37 -0.92
N PHE A 46 -2.05 6.26 0.40
CA PHE A 46 -1.79 7.38 1.31
C PHE A 46 -0.39 7.18 1.90
N ILE A 47 0.46 8.19 1.75
CA ILE A 47 1.84 8.17 2.20
C ILE A 47 1.96 9.04 3.43
N ALA A 48 2.24 8.43 4.57
CA ALA A 48 2.49 9.09 5.84
C ALA A 48 4.00 9.20 6.07
N THR A 49 4.46 10.42 6.34
CA THR A 49 5.85 10.77 6.61
C THR A 49 5.88 11.80 7.72
N ALA A 50 6.98 11.91 8.45
CA ALA A 50 7.21 12.99 9.40
C ALA A 50 8.63 13.51 9.26
N ASP A 51 8.86 14.79 9.56
CA ASP A 51 10.22 15.35 9.63
C ASP A 51 10.98 14.86 10.88
N ALA A 52 12.17 15.43 11.13
CA ALA A 52 12.96 15.11 12.32
C ALA A 52 12.35 15.59 13.65
N HIS A 53 11.40 16.54 13.60
CA HIS A 53 10.69 17.08 14.76
C HIS A 53 9.38 16.32 15.06
N GLY A 54 8.95 15.46 14.15
CA GLY A 54 7.70 14.71 14.25
C GLY A 54 6.50 15.44 13.63
N GLU A 55 6.73 16.53 12.88
CA GLU A 55 5.68 17.19 12.12
C GLU A 55 5.27 16.30 10.96
N CYS A 56 3.97 15.99 10.88
CA CYS A 56 3.46 14.91 10.03
C CYS A 56 2.82 15.43 8.75
N ASP A 57 3.06 14.72 7.65
CA ASP A 57 2.35 14.87 6.38
C ASP A 57 1.70 13.56 5.96
N SER A 58 0.51 13.65 5.37
CA SER A 58 -0.18 12.53 4.73
C SER A 58 -0.60 12.91 3.32
N THR A 59 0.10 12.37 2.32
CA THR A 59 -0.12 12.72 0.92
C THR A 59 -0.81 11.60 0.16
N PHE A 60 -1.87 11.95 -0.58
CA PHE A 60 -2.53 11.05 -1.51
C PHE A 60 -1.70 10.88 -2.79
N ARG A 61 -1.43 9.63 -3.17
CA ARG A 61 -0.79 9.24 -4.42
C ARG A 61 -1.73 8.37 -5.23
N ALA A 62 -1.76 8.59 -6.54
CA ALA A 62 -2.56 7.80 -7.46
C ALA A 62 -1.84 7.57 -8.79
N GLY A 63 -2.15 6.45 -9.42
CA GLY A 63 -1.61 6.03 -10.71
C GLY A 63 -2.46 4.95 -11.37
N GLU A 64 -1.92 4.31 -12.41
CA GLU A 64 -2.51 3.09 -12.97
C GLU A 64 -2.46 1.94 -11.95
N PRO A 65 -3.24 0.86 -12.15
CA PRO A 65 -3.09 -0.36 -11.36
C PRO A 65 -1.63 -0.80 -11.28
N GLY A 66 -1.13 -0.95 -10.05
CA GLY A 66 0.26 -1.36 -9.81
C GLY A 66 1.28 -0.22 -9.93
N PHE A 67 0.86 1.03 -9.80
CA PHE A 67 1.79 2.17 -9.78
C PHE A 67 2.81 2.09 -8.62
N ILE A 68 2.46 1.41 -7.53
CA ILE A 68 3.44 0.94 -6.55
C ILE A 68 4.01 -0.35 -7.09
N HIS A 69 5.25 -0.27 -7.55
CA HIS A 69 5.98 -1.38 -8.12
C HIS A 69 6.60 -2.23 -7.01
N VAL A 70 6.33 -3.53 -7.01
CA VAL A 70 6.98 -4.48 -6.10
C VAL A 70 8.26 -4.97 -6.75
N ILE A 71 9.41 -4.52 -6.25
CA ILE A 71 10.73 -4.94 -6.74
C ILE A 71 10.99 -6.38 -6.30
N ASP A 72 10.73 -6.65 -5.01
CA ASP A 72 10.77 -7.98 -4.42
C ASP A 72 9.89 -8.02 -3.15
N PRO A 73 9.70 -9.17 -2.48
CA PRO A 73 8.84 -9.27 -1.29
C PRO A 73 9.19 -8.31 -0.15
N ARG A 74 10.39 -7.73 -0.12
CA ARG A 74 10.89 -6.82 0.91
C ARG A 74 11.10 -5.40 0.40
N THR A 75 10.90 -5.12 -0.88
CA THR A 75 11.18 -3.81 -1.43
C THR A 75 10.10 -3.40 -2.42
N VAL A 76 9.51 -2.22 -2.20
CA VAL A 76 8.56 -1.60 -3.12
C VAL A 76 9.07 -0.23 -3.56
N ALA A 77 8.61 0.26 -4.70
CA ALA A 77 8.93 1.59 -5.17
C ALA A 77 7.69 2.28 -5.72
N TYR A 78 7.52 3.57 -5.45
CA TYR A 78 6.48 4.39 -6.07
C TYR A 78 7.07 5.61 -6.78
N PRO A 79 6.49 6.02 -7.92
CA PRO A 79 7.00 7.12 -8.71
C PRO A 79 6.61 8.48 -8.11
N GLU A 80 7.56 9.41 -8.16
CA GLU A 80 7.38 10.83 -7.91
C GLU A 80 7.40 11.59 -9.23
N TYR A 81 6.38 12.41 -9.44
CA TYR A 81 6.26 13.23 -10.66
C TYR A 81 6.43 14.70 -10.31
N ARG A 82 6.59 15.53 -11.35
CA ARG A 82 6.50 16.99 -11.21
C ARG A 82 5.24 17.40 -10.43
N GLY A 83 5.44 18.07 -9.31
CA GLY A 83 4.39 18.57 -8.41
C GLY A 83 4.36 20.10 -8.31
N ASN A 84 3.77 20.60 -7.22
CA ASN A 84 3.66 22.03 -6.91
C ASN A 84 4.94 22.65 -6.29
N GLY A 85 6.00 21.85 -6.11
CA GLY A 85 7.28 22.29 -5.54
C GLY A 85 7.38 22.23 -4.02
N VAL A 86 6.30 21.90 -3.29
CA VAL A 86 6.33 21.83 -1.81
C VAL A 86 7.24 20.69 -1.33
N MET A 87 7.27 19.57 -2.04
CA MET A 87 8.12 18.41 -1.73
C MET A 87 7.99 17.85 -0.31
N ALA A 88 6.88 18.10 0.40
CA ALA A 88 6.66 17.75 1.81
C ALA A 88 7.15 16.33 2.18
N SER A 89 6.58 15.28 1.56
CA SER A 89 7.00 13.91 1.84
C SER A 89 8.48 13.64 1.53
N LEU A 90 9.06 14.27 0.50
CA LEU A 90 10.47 14.05 0.14
C LEU A 90 11.43 14.78 1.08
N GLY A 91 11.06 15.97 1.55
CA GLY A 91 11.78 16.70 2.59
C GLY A 91 11.82 15.87 3.87
N ASN A 92 10.64 15.42 4.32
CA ASN A 92 10.52 14.57 5.50
C ASN A 92 11.38 13.30 5.37
N ILE A 93 11.30 12.58 4.25
CA ILE A 93 12.11 11.36 4.02
C ILE A 93 13.62 11.63 4.07
N ARG A 94 14.09 12.82 3.65
CA ARG A 94 15.51 13.17 3.74
C ARG A 94 16.01 13.34 5.17
N GLU A 95 15.15 13.82 6.06
CA GLU A 95 15.49 14.06 7.47
C GLU A 95 15.19 12.85 8.35
N ASN A 96 14.12 12.12 8.03
CA ASN A 96 13.59 10.99 8.75
C ASN A 96 13.13 9.93 7.74
N PRO A 97 13.89 8.82 7.56
CA PRO A 97 13.63 7.87 6.50
C PRO A 97 12.42 6.97 6.76
N HIS A 98 11.65 7.14 7.83
CA HIS A 98 10.50 6.28 8.12
C HIS A 98 9.26 6.69 7.31
N VAL A 99 8.61 5.71 6.68
CA VAL A 99 7.38 5.91 5.90
C VAL A 99 6.31 4.89 6.27
N GLY A 100 5.06 5.33 6.27
CA GLY A 100 3.87 4.47 6.28
C GLY A 100 3.11 4.59 4.96
N ILE A 101 2.75 3.47 4.36
CA ILE A 101 1.95 3.39 3.14
C ILE A 101 0.66 2.67 3.47
N LEU A 102 -0.48 3.35 3.28
CA LEU A 102 -1.79 2.75 3.39
C LEU A 102 -2.43 2.64 2.00
N MET A 103 -2.73 1.41 1.60
CA MET A 103 -3.48 1.10 0.37
C MET A 103 -4.85 0.56 0.75
N MET A 104 -5.90 1.06 0.09
CA MET A 104 -7.29 0.73 0.41
C MET A 104 -8.06 0.38 -0.86
N ASP A 105 -8.71 -0.78 -0.84
CA ASP A 105 -9.67 -1.17 -1.87
C ASP A 105 -11.08 -0.82 -1.39
N PHE A 106 -11.73 0.13 -2.04
CA PHE A 106 -13.11 0.53 -1.75
C PHE A 106 -14.16 -0.15 -2.64
N VAL A 107 -13.75 -1.02 -3.58
CA VAL A 107 -14.63 -1.50 -4.66
C VAL A 107 -14.86 -3.02 -4.58
N ARG A 108 -13.78 -3.81 -4.54
CA ARG A 108 -13.85 -5.27 -4.70
C ARG A 108 -13.87 -5.97 -3.34
N ASP A 109 -12.77 -5.91 -2.60
CA ASP A 109 -12.57 -6.68 -1.38
C ASP A 109 -12.96 -5.90 -0.12
N LEU A 110 -13.04 -4.57 -0.22
CA LEU A 110 -13.26 -3.67 0.91
C LEU A 110 -12.21 -3.87 1.99
N ILE A 111 -10.94 -3.99 1.62
CA ILE A 111 -9.83 -4.30 2.51
C ILE A 111 -8.68 -3.33 2.27
N GLY A 112 -7.80 -3.16 3.24
CA GLY A 112 -6.56 -2.42 3.03
C GLY A 112 -5.32 -3.18 3.50
N LEU A 113 -4.18 -2.63 3.12
CA LEU A 113 -2.85 -3.11 3.45
C LEU A 113 -2.03 -1.92 3.93
N HIS A 114 -1.47 -2.05 5.12
CA HIS A 114 -0.42 -1.18 5.65
C HIS A 114 0.92 -1.76 5.27
N VAL A 115 1.84 -0.89 4.84
CA VAL A 115 3.26 -1.19 4.62
C VAL A 115 4.06 -0.09 5.28
N ASN A 116 4.81 -0.43 6.33
CA ASN A 116 5.73 0.50 6.99
C ASN A 116 7.16 0.08 6.70
N GLY A 117 8.06 1.06 6.63
CA GLY A 117 9.45 0.78 6.34
C GLY A 117 10.34 2.00 6.31
N SER A 118 11.57 1.77 5.87
CA SER A 118 12.55 2.81 5.60
C SER A 118 12.56 3.16 4.11
N ALA A 119 12.60 4.45 3.82
CA ALA A 119 12.48 5.00 2.48
C ALA A 119 13.77 5.72 2.06
N ARG A 120 14.08 5.64 0.77
CA ARG A 120 15.12 6.45 0.12
C ARG A 120 14.62 6.99 -1.21
N ILE A 121 15.16 8.14 -1.58
CA ILE A 121 14.86 8.80 -2.86
C ILE A 121 15.93 8.39 -3.87
N VAL A 122 15.51 7.94 -5.05
CA VAL A 122 16.38 7.51 -6.14
C VAL A 122 15.95 8.23 -7.42
N GLU A 123 16.89 8.79 -8.17
CA GLU A 123 16.58 9.41 -9.46
C GLU A 123 16.09 8.36 -10.47
N ASP A 124 15.17 8.74 -11.37
CA ASP A 124 14.57 7.79 -12.33
C ASP A 124 15.62 7.08 -13.19
N VAL A 125 16.64 7.80 -13.65
CA VAL A 125 17.75 7.25 -14.43
C VAL A 125 18.53 6.16 -13.67
N ASP A 126 18.77 6.35 -12.38
CA ASP A 126 19.58 5.45 -11.57
C ASP A 126 18.81 4.17 -11.22
N LEU A 127 17.50 4.29 -10.97
CA LEU A 127 16.67 3.13 -10.66
C LEU A 127 16.42 2.28 -11.92
N ARG A 128 16.16 2.90 -13.08
CA ARG A 128 16.02 2.19 -14.36
C ARG A 128 17.29 1.47 -14.80
N ALA A 129 18.46 2.00 -14.47
CA ALA A 129 19.73 1.31 -14.72
C ALA A 129 19.85 -0.01 -13.93
N GLN A 130 19.14 -0.14 -12.81
CA GLN A 130 19.13 -1.32 -11.94
C GLN A 130 17.94 -2.25 -12.23
N LEU A 131 16.81 -1.68 -12.64
CA LEU A 131 15.53 -2.37 -12.85
C LEU A 131 14.97 -2.03 -14.22
N ALA A 132 15.16 -2.95 -15.17
CA ALA A 132 14.77 -2.74 -16.57
C ALA A 132 13.24 -2.86 -16.80
N ASP A 133 12.49 -3.40 -15.84
CA ASP A 133 11.06 -3.66 -15.92
C ASP A 133 10.20 -2.57 -15.25
N LEU A 134 10.80 -1.44 -14.90
CA LEU A 134 10.04 -0.28 -14.44
C LEU A 134 9.14 0.25 -15.57
N PRO A 135 7.88 0.61 -15.28
CA PRO A 135 6.99 1.19 -16.29
C PRO A 135 7.61 2.45 -16.94
N ASP A 136 7.67 2.48 -18.27
CA ASP A 136 8.18 3.63 -19.04
C ASP A 136 7.22 4.81 -19.08
N THR A 137 5.92 4.52 -19.02
CA THR A 137 4.85 5.52 -19.07
C THR A 137 3.83 5.23 -17.99
N HIS A 138 3.58 6.22 -17.15
CA HIS A 138 2.47 6.18 -16.21
C HIS A 138 1.29 7.01 -16.76
N ALA A 139 0.08 6.77 -16.23
CA ALA A 139 -1.18 7.38 -16.68
C ALA A 139 -1.02 8.84 -17.13
N ASN A 140 -1.63 9.19 -18.27
CA ASN A 140 -1.68 10.56 -18.81
C ASN A 140 -0.34 11.13 -19.30
N GLY A 141 0.64 10.28 -19.67
CA GLY A 141 1.90 10.72 -20.26
C GLY A 141 2.88 11.36 -19.27
N ARG A 142 2.71 11.08 -17.97
CA ARG A 142 3.61 11.58 -16.93
C ARG A 142 4.83 10.67 -16.83
N THR A 143 6.00 11.29 -16.85
CA THR A 143 7.28 10.62 -16.58
C THR A 143 7.67 10.87 -15.12
N PRO A 144 8.07 9.84 -14.36
CA PRO A 144 8.62 10.03 -13.03
C PRO A 144 9.88 10.91 -13.12
N GLU A 145 10.01 11.89 -12.23
CA GLU A 145 11.28 12.61 -12.03
C GLU A 145 12.22 11.76 -11.16
N ARG A 146 11.65 11.07 -10.18
CA ARG A 146 12.37 10.25 -9.20
C ARG A 146 11.44 9.18 -8.62
N TRP A 147 11.99 8.29 -7.83
CA TRP A 147 11.29 7.21 -7.17
C TRP A 147 11.58 7.24 -5.68
N VAL A 148 10.58 6.84 -4.89
CA VAL A 148 10.79 6.50 -3.49
C VAL A 148 10.81 4.99 -3.39
N VAL A 149 11.95 4.45 -2.97
CA VAL A 149 12.14 3.02 -2.73
C VAL A 149 12.01 2.77 -1.23
N VAL A 150 11.18 1.80 -0.87
CA VAL A 150 10.84 1.48 0.51
C VAL A 150 11.22 0.05 0.81
N ASP A 151 12.07 -0.13 1.82
CA ASP A 151 12.40 -1.42 2.40
C ASP A 151 11.36 -1.76 3.47
N VAL A 152 10.61 -2.83 3.24
CA VAL A 152 9.45 -3.24 4.04
C VAL A 152 9.90 -3.81 5.38
N GLU A 153 9.46 -3.17 6.46
CA GLU A 153 9.71 -3.61 7.83
C GLU A 153 8.47 -4.24 8.46
N GLU A 154 7.28 -3.72 8.12
CA GLU A 154 5.99 -4.22 8.58
C GLU A 154 4.97 -4.21 7.44
N ALA A 155 4.21 -5.29 7.30
CA ALA A 155 3.10 -5.42 6.36
C ALA A 155 1.94 -6.12 7.06
N TYR A 156 0.78 -5.45 7.14
CA TYR A 156 -0.37 -5.97 7.87
C TYR A 156 -1.70 -5.43 7.36
N ILE A 157 -2.77 -6.13 7.73
CA ILE A 157 -4.12 -5.90 7.23
C ILE A 157 -4.78 -4.64 7.82
N HIS A 158 -5.47 -3.87 6.97
CA HIS A 158 -6.54 -2.97 7.39
C HIS A 158 -7.89 -3.67 7.17
N CYS A 159 -8.61 -3.98 8.25
CA CYS A 159 -9.79 -4.84 8.17
C CYS A 159 -11.00 -4.15 7.50
N ARG A 160 -11.86 -4.96 6.88
CA ARG A 160 -13.02 -4.48 6.11
C ARG A 160 -14.16 -3.82 6.89
N LYS A 161 -14.11 -3.89 8.21
CA LYS A 161 -15.26 -3.68 9.10
C LYS A 161 -15.99 -2.36 8.87
N HIS A 162 -15.25 -1.31 8.51
CA HIS A 162 -15.79 0.05 8.35
C HIS A 162 -15.44 0.69 7.00
N ILE A 163 -14.99 -0.11 6.03
CA ILE A 163 -14.64 0.40 4.69
C ILE A 163 -15.93 0.58 3.89
N PRO A 164 -16.29 1.81 3.45
CA PRO A 164 -17.45 2.02 2.62
C PRO A 164 -17.23 1.42 1.23
N ARG A 165 -18.30 0.93 0.62
CA ARG A 165 -18.26 0.51 -0.78
C ARG A 165 -18.43 1.72 -1.69
N MET A 166 -17.46 1.94 -2.55
CA MET A 166 -17.49 2.94 -3.61
C MET A 166 -17.70 2.26 -4.97
N ALA A 167 -18.20 3.03 -5.93
CA ALA A 167 -18.30 2.62 -7.32
C ALA A 167 -17.40 3.53 -8.16
N PRO A 168 -16.56 2.99 -9.06
CA PRO A 168 -15.89 3.83 -10.05
C PRO A 168 -16.95 4.48 -10.91
N VAL A 169 -16.84 5.80 -11.07
CA VAL A 169 -17.64 6.58 -12.03
C VAL A 169 -16.77 6.88 -13.24
N ASP A 170 -17.39 6.97 -14.41
CA ASP A 170 -16.66 7.31 -15.64
C ASP A 170 -15.87 8.59 -15.43
N ARG A 171 -14.61 8.57 -15.87
CA ARG A 171 -13.71 9.73 -15.80
C ARG A 171 -14.05 10.77 -16.87
N ASP A 172 -15.32 10.93 -17.23
CA ASP A 172 -15.82 12.13 -17.92
C ASP A 172 -15.85 13.28 -16.91
N ARG A 173 -14.65 13.65 -16.48
CA ARG A 173 -14.42 14.93 -15.85
C ARG A 173 -14.43 15.89 -17.02
N SER A 174 -15.54 16.59 -17.23
CA SER A 174 -15.57 17.76 -18.09
C SER A 174 -14.50 18.72 -17.58
N TRP A 175 -13.29 18.60 -18.12
CA TRP A 175 -12.22 19.55 -17.84
C TRP A 175 -12.62 20.95 -18.37
N GLY A 176 -13.72 21.04 -19.12
CA GLY A 176 -14.55 22.22 -19.31
C GLY A 176 -15.77 22.26 -18.39
N THR A 177 -15.60 22.81 -17.19
CA THR A 177 -16.51 23.80 -16.62
C THR A 177 -15.74 24.62 -15.59
N ASP A 178 -15.98 25.93 -15.58
CA ASP A 178 -15.22 27.00 -14.95
C ASP A 178 -15.33 27.06 -13.41
N ASP A 179 -15.20 25.94 -12.71
CA ASP A 179 -15.07 25.95 -11.25
C ASP A 179 -13.62 26.22 -10.85
N VAL A 180 -13.27 27.52 -10.82
CA VAL A 180 -11.95 28.03 -10.43
C VAL A 180 -11.57 27.59 -9.01
N ARG A 181 -12.55 27.34 -8.12
CA ARG A 181 -12.27 26.89 -6.74
C ARG A 181 -11.76 25.45 -6.72
N ARG A 182 -12.32 24.57 -7.55
CA ARG A 182 -11.86 23.18 -7.67
C ARG A 182 -10.54 23.03 -8.42
N LYS A 183 -10.15 24.03 -9.22
CA LYS A 183 -8.91 24.04 -10.03
C LYS A 183 -7.76 24.86 -9.43
N GLY A 184 -8.04 25.95 -8.72
CA GLY A 184 -7.10 27.03 -8.42
C GLY A 184 -6.31 26.91 -7.11
N GLY A 185 -6.39 25.77 -6.43
CA GLY A 185 -5.66 25.50 -5.19
C GLY A 185 -6.18 26.25 -3.96
N ASP A 186 -7.23 27.06 -4.10
CA ASP A 186 -7.79 27.90 -3.03
C ASP A 186 -9.23 27.51 -2.67
N TYR A 187 -9.51 26.20 -2.68
CA TYR A 187 -10.84 25.67 -2.37
C TYR A 187 -11.29 26.02 -0.94
N PHE A 188 -10.34 26.18 -0.02
CA PHE A 188 -10.57 26.49 1.39
C PHE A 188 -10.42 27.99 1.72
N ASP A 189 -10.43 28.87 0.70
CA ASP A 189 -10.32 30.34 0.85
C ASP A 189 -9.08 30.77 1.69
N ALA A 190 -7.96 30.07 1.51
CA ALA A 190 -6.71 30.28 2.25
C ALA A 190 -6.01 31.59 1.86
N LYS A 191 -6.02 32.00 0.58
CA LYS A 191 -5.29 33.20 0.11
C LYS A 191 -5.74 34.49 0.78
N GLY A 192 -7.02 34.58 1.15
CA GLY A 192 -7.60 35.75 1.81
C GLY A 192 -7.62 35.64 3.34
N THR A 193 -7.26 34.49 3.90
CA THR A 193 -7.31 34.26 5.34
C THR A 193 -6.04 34.82 5.99
N PRO A 194 -6.17 35.73 6.98
CA PRO A 194 -5.03 36.21 7.75
C PRO A 194 -4.32 35.03 8.41
N HIS A 195 -3.00 34.93 8.22
CA HIS A 195 -2.19 33.89 8.83
C HIS A 195 -0.86 34.47 9.29
N GLU A 196 -0.41 34.03 10.45
CA GLU A 196 0.95 34.25 10.91
C GLU A 196 1.81 33.15 10.27
N LEU A 197 2.63 33.50 9.30
CA LEU A 197 3.67 32.59 8.83
C LEU A 197 4.68 32.45 9.96
N GLN A 198 4.84 31.24 10.48
CA GLN A 198 6.01 30.93 11.28
C GLN A 198 7.23 31.05 10.37
N GLU A 199 8.24 31.80 10.81
CA GLU A 199 9.52 31.81 10.13
C GLU A 199 10.04 30.36 10.06
N PRO A 200 10.59 29.93 8.91
CA PRO A 200 11.16 28.61 8.79
C PRO A 200 12.18 28.43 9.92
N ALA A 201 12.07 27.32 10.65
CA ALA A 201 13.02 27.00 11.69
C ALA A 201 14.44 27.11 11.09
N ALA A 202 15.33 27.85 11.75
CA ALA A 202 16.73 27.93 11.34
C ALA A 202 17.25 26.49 11.13
N PRO A 203 18.04 26.22 10.08
CA PRO A 203 18.50 24.87 9.80
C PRO A 203 19.13 24.31 11.08
N ALA A 204 18.58 23.20 11.57
CA ALA A 204 19.12 22.52 12.72
C ALA A 204 20.62 22.30 12.49
N ALA A 205 21.45 22.75 13.43
CA ALA A 205 22.88 22.46 13.40
C ALA A 205 23.06 20.95 13.15
N GLU A 206 23.90 20.59 12.17
CA GLU A 206 24.11 19.23 11.65
C GLU A 206 23.81 18.16 12.71
N VAL A 207 22.64 17.52 12.58
CA VAL A 207 22.36 16.30 13.33
C VAL A 207 23.38 15.28 12.83
N PRO A 208 24.25 14.71 13.68
CA PRO A 208 25.25 13.76 13.22
C PRO A 208 24.52 12.56 12.62
N VAL A 209 24.66 12.41 11.29
CA VAL A 209 24.22 11.23 10.55
C VAL A 209 24.93 10.04 11.18
N VAL A 210 24.21 9.25 11.96
CA VAL A 210 24.73 8.00 12.52
C VAL A 210 24.86 7.04 11.33
N PRO A 211 26.07 6.60 10.94
CA PRO A 211 26.20 5.67 9.82
C PRO A 211 25.51 4.35 10.20
N ALA A 212 24.61 3.88 9.35
CA ALA A 212 24.06 2.54 9.46
C ALA A 212 25.23 1.53 9.45
N GLU A 213 25.47 0.89 10.59
CA GLU A 213 26.52 -0.12 10.70
C GLU A 213 26.10 -1.35 9.89
N ALA A 214 26.83 -1.63 8.80
CA ALA A 214 26.58 -2.79 7.96
C ALA A 214 26.72 -4.09 8.77
N PRO A 215 25.83 -5.08 8.60
CA PRO A 215 25.88 -6.31 9.39
C PRO A 215 27.17 -7.07 9.09
N ALA A 216 27.96 -7.32 10.14
CA ALA A 216 29.20 -8.07 10.08
C ALA A 216 28.99 -9.46 9.45
N ARG A 217 29.72 -9.73 8.36
CA ARG A 217 29.82 -11.05 7.74
C ARG A 217 30.32 -12.06 8.78
N LYS A 218 29.50 -13.06 9.12
CA LYS A 218 29.92 -14.24 9.89
C LYS A 218 31.07 -14.94 9.15
N ARG A 219 32.29 -14.82 9.67
CA ARG A 219 33.41 -15.68 9.28
C ARG A 219 33.11 -17.11 9.73
N THR A 220 33.13 -18.03 8.77
CA THR A 220 33.07 -19.47 9.01
C THR A 220 34.30 -19.93 9.80
N ALA A 221 34.08 -20.44 11.00
CA ALA A 221 35.15 -21.05 11.80
C ALA A 221 35.46 -22.46 11.27
N LYS A 222 36.69 -22.63 10.80
CA LYS A 222 37.28 -23.90 10.36
C LYS A 222 37.50 -24.80 11.58
N LYS A 223 36.95 -26.01 11.50
CA LYS A 223 37.08 -27.10 12.48
C LYS A 223 38.53 -27.61 12.53
N ALA A 224 39.14 -27.64 13.71
CA ALA A 224 40.37 -28.38 13.99
C ALA A 224 40.24 -29.15 15.32
N ALA A 225 40.87 -30.31 15.37
CA ALA A 225 40.51 -31.46 16.18
C ALA A 225 41.27 -31.58 17.52
N THR A 226 40.57 -32.24 18.47
CA THR A 226 41.05 -33.21 19.48
C THR A 226 42.09 -32.80 20.52
N GLY A 227 41.64 -32.77 21.78
CA GLY A 227 42.42 -33.06 22.98
C GLY A 227 41.51 -33.65 24.07
N LYS A 228 41.86 -34.83 24.58
CA LYS A 228 41.11 -35.70 25.52
C LYS A 228 41.36 -35.31 27.00
N THR A 229 40.27 -35.15 27.77
CA THR A 229 39.97 -35.67 29.16
C THR A 229 40.92 -35.27 30.34
N PRO A 230 40.52 -35.27 31.64
CA PRO A 230 39.34 -35.90 32.24
C PRO A 230 38.50 -35.09 33.25
N ALA A 231 37.35 -35.71 33.55
CA ALA A 231 36.24 -35.23 34.36
C ALA A 231 36.50 -35.23 35.88
N THR A 232 35.84 -34.31 36.57
CA THR A 232 35.59 -34.35 38.01
C THR A 232 34.09 -34.15 38.27
N LYS A 233 33.47 -35.19 38.87
CA LYS A 233 32.14 -35.19 39.51
C LYS A 233 32.28 -34.42 40.83
N THR A 234 31.30 -33.68 41.36
CA THR A 234 30.09 -34.11 42.11
C THR A 234 29.59 -32.84 42.88
N PRO A 235 28.51 -32.81 43.69
CA PRO A 235 27.15 -33.37 43.59
C PRO A 235 26.04 -32.29 43.62
N ALA A 236 24.85 -32.69 43.17
CA ALA A 236 23.59 -31.97 43.35
C ALA A 236 23.05 -32.12 44.79
N THR A 237 22.58 -31.02 45.37
CA THR A 237 21.80 -30.98 46.61
C THR A 237 20.30 -31.00 46.29
N LYS A 238 19.63 -32.08 46.72
CA LYS A 238 18.18 -32.13 46.95
C LYS A 238 17.87 -31.54 48.33
N THR A 239 16.66 -30.99 48.56
CA THR A 239 15.64 -31.36 49.58
C THR A 239 14.54 -30.24 49.61
N PRO A 240 13.35 -30.40 50.26
CA PRO A 240 12.18 -31.23 49.95
C PRO A 240 10.91 -30.44 49.55
N ALA A 241 9.98 -31.19 48.94
CA ALA A 241 8.58 -30.82 48.75
C ALA A 241 7.80 -30.71 50.08
N LYS A 242 6.91 -29.72 50.19
CA LYS A 242 5.91 -29.60 51.27
C LYS A 242 4.51 -29.88 50.72
N LYS A 243 3.80 -30.80 51.37
CA LYS A 243 2.44 -31.26 51.06
C LYS A 243 1.38 -30.19 51.32
N THR A 244 0.36 -30.23 50.48
CA THR A 244 -0.94 -29.54 50.47
C THR A 244 -1.78 -29.75 51.73
N PRO A 245 -2.81 -28.92 51.93
CA PRO A 245 -4.14 -29.46 52.19
C PRO A 245 -5.19 -28.96 51.19
N THR A 246 -6.03 -29.93 50.81
CA THR A 246 -7.25 -29.87 50.00
C THR A 246 -8.33 -28.94 50.54
N ALA A 247 -9.00 -28.20 49.66
CA ALA A 247 -10.36 -27.69 49.88
C ALA A 247 -11.22 -27.86 48.61
N LYS A 248 -12.46 -28.27 48.84
CA LYS A 248 -13.44 -28.82 47.90
C LYS A 248 -13.98 -27.82 46.87
N THR A 249 -14.17 -28.33 45.65
CA THR A 249 -14.99 -27.76 44.56
C THR A 249 -16.47 -27.65 44.95
N PRO A 250 -17.18 -26.66 44.37
CA PRO A 250 -18.49 -26.95 43.79
C PRO A 250 -18.56 -26.57 42.30
N ALA A 251 -19.10 -27.51 41.53
CA ALA A 251 -19.29 -27.43 40.10
C ALA A 251 -20.22 -26.28 39.68
N LYS A 252 -19.88 -25.60 38.58
CA LYS A 252 -20.85 -24.84 37.78
C LYS A 252 -20.75 -25.20 36.29
N LYS A 253 -21.92 -25.60 35.80
CA LYS A 253 -22.34 -25.99 34.45
C LYS A 253 -21.65 -25.25 33.30
N ALA A 254 -21.22 -26.03 32.32
CA ALA A 254 -20.97 -25.60 30.94
C ALA A 254 -22.28 -25.16 30.25
N PRO A 255 -22.27 -24.12 29.39
CA PRO A 255 -23.37 -23.89 28.46
C PRO A 255 -23.21 -24.76 27.21
N ALA A 256 -24.34 -25.36 26.85
CA ALA A 256 -24.51 -26.30 25.76
C ALA A 256 -24.22 -25.70 24.37
N ARG A 257 -23.55 -26.51 23.56
CA ARG A 257 -23.34 -26.37 22.12
C ARG A 257 -24.70 -26.46 21.42
N LYS A 258 -25.24 -25.34 20.93
CA LYS A 258 -26.39 -25.36 20.01
C LYS A 258 -25.87 -25.65 18.60
N ALA A 259 -26.17 -26.86 18.13
CA ALA A 259 -26.06 -27.24 16.73
C ALA A 259 -27.08 -26.43 15.90
N ALA A 260 -26.61 -25.77 14.85
CA ALA A 260 -27.48 -25.20 13.82
C ALA A 260 -27.99 -26.33 12.89
N PRO A 261 -29.25 -26.30 12.44
CA PRO A 261 -29.80 -27.36 11.61
C PRO A 261 -29.23 -27.30 10.19
N ARG A 262 -28.83 -28.48 9.70
CA ARG A 262 -28.55 -28.76 8.29
C ARG A 262 -29.83 -28.49 7.49
N LYS A 263 -29.80 -27.53 6.55
CA LYS A 263 -30.80 -27.47 5.48
C LYS A 263 -30.32 -28.32 4.31
N ALA A 264 -31.23 -29.18 3.88
CA ALA A 264 -31.08 -30.15 2.82
C ALA A 264 -30.77 -29.50 1.48
N VAL A 265 -29.90 -30.18 0.74
CA VAL A 265 -29.70 -30.02 -0.70
C VAL A 265 -30.95 -30.59 -1.38
N ALA A 266 -31.66 -29.76 -2.15
CA ALA A 266 -32.59 -30.23 -3.15
C ALA A 266 -31.96 -30.01 -4.52
N ALA A 267 -31.60 -31.12 -5.16
CA ALA A 267 -31.33 -31.18 -6.59
C ALA A 267 -32.67 -31.30 -7.35
N THR A 268 -32.83 -30.52 -8.40
CA THR A 268 -33.73 -30.78 -9.54
C THR A 268 -33.23 -29.86 -10.66
N ALA A 269 -32.40 -30.39 -11.56
CA ALA A 269 -32.77 -31.05 -12.80
C ALA A 269 -33.08 -30.06 -13.93
N ALA A 270 -32.35 -30.26 -15.02
CA ALA A 270 -32.34 -29.48 -16.24
C ALA A 270 -33.70 -29.37 -16.93
N THR A 271 -33.89 -28.27 -17.66
CA THR A 271 -34.58 -28.33 -18.95
C THR A 271 -33.86 -27.43 -19.94
N SER A 272 -33.17 -28.09 -20.86
CA SER A 272 -32.67 -27.56 -22.13
C SER A 272 -33.83 -27.29 -23.08
N ARG A 273 -33.81 -26.14 -23.81
CA ARG A 273 -34.18 -26.03 -25.24
C ARG A 273 -33.96 -24.61 -25.81
N THR A 274 -32.79 -24.43 -26.45
CA THR A 274 -32.50 -23.89 -27.81
C THR A 274 -33.16 -22.59 -28.37
N PRO A 275 -32.58 -21.96 -29.42
CA PRO A 275 -32.39 -20.50 -29.49
C PRO A 275 -33.26 -19.82 -30.55
N VAL A 276 -33.46 -18.51 -30.43
CA VAL A 276 -34.08 -17.71 -31.50
C VAL A 276 -33.03 -16.81 -32.17
N LYS A 277 -33.12 -16.84 -33.50
CA LYS A 277 -32.14 -16.47 -34.51
C LYS A 277 -31.96 -14.96 -34.67
N LYS A 278 -30.76 -14.61 -35.14
CA LYS A 278 -30.44 -13.38 -35.87
C LYS A 278 -31.47 -13.11 -36.99
N SER A 279 -31.97 -11.89 -37.07
CA SER A 279 -32.51 -11.32 -38.31
C SER A 279 -31.49 -10.33 -38.88
N VAL A 280 -30.86 -10.77 -39.96
CA VAL A 280 -30.25 -9.92 -40.98
C VAL A 280 -31.38 -9.39 -41.84
N THR A 281 -31.43 -8.07 -42.06
CA THR A 281 -32.08 -7.52 -43.26
C THR A 281 -31.02 -6.87 -44.11
N GLN A 282 -30.67 -7.58 -45.18
CA GLN A 282 -30.00 -7.05 -46.37
C GLN A 282 -31.08 -6.91 -47.45
N LYS A 283 -31.20 -5.73 -48.06
CA LYS A 283 -31.68 -5.47 -49.42
C LYS A 283 -31.43 -3.98 -49.70
N THR A 284 -30.92 -3.49 -50.83
CA THR A 284 -30.42 -4.09 -52.08
C THR A 284 -29.73 -2.96 -52.87
N THR A 285 -28.54 -3.23 -53.39
CA THR A 285 -27.98 -2.89 -54.71
C THR A 285 -28.67 -1.84 -55.62
N ALA A 286 -27.88 -0.86 -56.09
CA ALA A 286 -27.64 -0.52 -57.53
C ALA A 286 -26.48 0.50 -57.63
N ALA A 287 -25.27 0.11 -58.11
CA ALA A 287 -24.70 0.34 -59.47
C ALA A 287 -24.36 1.82 -59.79
N ARG A 288 -23.08 2.24 -59.84
CA ARG A 288 -22.12 2.29 -61.01
C ARG A 288 -22.64 3.15 -62.18
N THR A 289 -21.94 4.09 -62.85
CA THR A 289 -20.59 4.73 -62.84
C THR A 289 -20.71 6.04 -63.70
N PRO A 290 -19.67 6.68 -64.34
CA PRO A 290 -19.38 8.09 -64.13
C PRO A 290 -19.40 8.99 -65.40
N ALA A 291 -18.95 10.25 -65.20
CA ALA A 291 -18.29 11.15 -66.16
C ALA A 291 -19.13 11.93 -67.19
N LYS A 292 -19.02 13.28 -67.14
CA LYS A 292 -18.42 14.06 -68.26
C LYS A 292 -18.09 15.50 -67.85
N ARG A 293 -16.90 15.92 -68.27
CA ARG A 293 -16.41 17.32 -68.34
C ARG A 293 -17.16 18.13 -69.40
N THR A 294 -17.34 19.42 -69.13
CA THR A 294 -17.24 20.62 -70.02
C THR A 294 -17.54 21.81 -69.10
N GLY A 295 -16.87 22.96 -69.06
CA GLY A 295 -15.91 23.65 -69.92
C GLY A 295 -16.12 25.15 -69.67
N ALA A 296 -15.02 25.85 -69.34
CA ALA A 296 -14.74 27.29 -69.50
C ALA A 296 -15.84 28.36 -69.26
N SER A 297 -15.59 29.28 -68.32
CA SER A 297 -15.27 30.70 -68.62
C SER A 297 -15.19 31.55 -67.33
N GLU A 298 -13.98 32.04 -67.03
CA GLU A 298 -13.65 33.25 -66.25
C GLU A 298 -14.04 34.54 -67.05
N PRO A 299 -13.83 35.80 -66.58
CA PRO A 299 -13.43 36.31 -65.24
C PRO A 299 -14.16 37.62 -64.77
N ALA A 300 -13.71 38.13 -63.60
CA ALA A 300 -13.69 39.54 -63.12
C ALA A 300 -15.04 40.13 -62.64
N VAL A 301 -15.18 40.97 -61.60
CA VAL A 301 -14.48 42.20 -61.15
C VAL A 301 -14.95 42.45 -59.68
N GLU A 302 -14.08 42.59 -58.68
CA GLU A 302 -13.78 43.82 -57.90
C GLU A 302 -15.00 44.48 -57.19
N GLU A 303 -15.14 44.26 -55.87
CA GLU A 303 -15.01 45.24 -54.75
C GLU A 303 -15.21 44.55 -53.40
#